data_AF-A0A2V8YTL2-F1
#
_entry.id   AF-A0A2V8YTL2-F1
#
_cell.length_a   1.000
_cell.length_b   1.000
_cell.length_c   1.000
_cell.angle_alpha   90.00
_cell.angle_beta   90.00
_cell.angle_gamma   90.00
#
_symmetry.space_group_name_H-M   'P 1'
#
loop_
_entity.id
_entity.type
_entity.pdbx_description
1 polymer ?
#
loop_
_entity_poly.entity_id
_entity_poly.type
_entity_poly.pdbx_seq_one_letter_code
_entity_poly.pdbx_strand_id
1 'polypeptide(L)'
;MIVEPAGAITIQPAAATSRDWKTYAVQGKAWGRARLTVTYQDGLVQTIHYFVTEPAAQALADMGHFLSTKQWFTDKNDPFHRAPSFMTYDREVNEIVVQDSRAWIAGLGDEGLDGGRQAARGLLNSGFCPSPILCVNDFMSVGVVRELREGGLQIRRDVSVTGFDNIKLSEFCFPPLTTVHIPREQIGHIIFDNVLGDGQNEHDSGREIVIDPELVLRDSTGPAFKS
;
A
#
# COMPACT_ATOMS: atom_id res chain seq x y z
N MET A 1 -18.61 0.66 -34.33
CA MET A 1 -17.88 0.72 -33.05
C MET A 1 -16.40 0.81 -33.37
N ILE A 2 -15.69 1.74 -32.73
CA ILE A 2 -14.26 2.00 -32.96
C ILE A 2 -13.54 1.87 -31.62
N VAL A 3 -12.41 1.17 -31.59
CA VAL A 3 -11.59 0.97 -30.38
C VAL A 3 -10.25 1.65 -30.56
N GLU A 4 -9.82 2.41 -29.55
CA GLU A 4 -8.52 3.08 -29.55
C GLU A 4 -7.79 2.90 -28.21
N PRO A 5 -6.48 2.53 -28.21
CA PRO A 5 -5.70 2.16 -29.38
C PRO A 5 -6.23 0.88 -30.05
N ALA A 6 -5.99 0.77 -31.36
CA ALA A 6 -6.51 -0.36 -32.13
C ALA A 6 -6.02 -1.70 -31.53
N GLY A 7 -6.93 -2.64 -31.32
CA GLY A 7 -6.63 -3.94 -30.73
C GLY A 7 -6.54 -3.97 -29.19
N ALA A 8 -6.71 -2.83 -28.49
CA ALA A 8 -6.68 -2.81 -27.02
C ALA A 8 -7.82 -3.60 -26.38
N ILE A 9 -8.98 -3.64 -27.06
CA ILE A 9 -10.19 -4.32 -26.61
C ILE A 9 -10.82 -5.03 -27.81
N THR A 10 -11.31 -6.25 -27.59
CA THR A 10 -12.15 -6.99 -28.54
C THR A 10 -13.60 -6.95 -28.10
N ILE A 11 -14.49 -6.76 -29.08
CA ILE A 11 -15.94 -6.65 -28.86
C ILE A 11 -16.62 -7.73 -29.69
N GLN A 12 -17.40 -8.57 -29.04
CA GLN A 12 -18.17 -9.63 -29.69
C GLN A 12 -19.65 -9.52 -29.31
N PRO A 13 -20.59 -9.69 -30.25
CA PRO A 13 -22.00 -9.77 -29.91
C PRO A 13 -22.24 -10.91 -28.90
N ALA A 14 -22.98 -10.62 -27.84
CA ALA A 14 -23.41 -11.60 -26.85
C ALA A 14 -24.93 -11.81 -26.94
N ALA A 15 -25.43 -12.86 -26.28
CA ALA A 15 -26.86 -13.11 -26.21
C ALA A 15 -27.60 -11.89 -25.65
N ALA A 16 -28.63 -11.44 -26.36
CA ALA A 16 -29.43 -10.30 -25.94
C ALA A 16 -30.10 -10.59 -24.59
N THR A 17 -29.95 -9.67 -23.65
CA THR A 17 -30.57 -9.75 -22.32
C THR A 17 -32.06 -9.39 -22.33
N SER A 18 -32.54 -8.73 -23.38
CA SER A 18 -33.95 -8.40 -23.62
C SER A 18 -34.20 -8.18 -25.12
N ARG A 19 -35.47 -8.17 -25.56
CA ARG A 19 -35.85 -7.92 -26.96
C ARG A 19 -35.35 -6.58 -27.52
N ASP A 20 -35.10 -5.59 -26.66
CA ASP A 20 -34.80 -4.22 -27.07
C ASP A 20 -33.33 -3.83 -26.87
N TRP A 21 -32.50 -4.70 -26.26
CA TRP A 21 -31.10 -4.41 -25.95
C TRP A 21 -30.14 -5.27 -26.78
N LYS A 22 -29.16 -4.61 -27.42
CA LYS A 22 -27.98 -5.29 -27.98
C LYS A 22 -26.92 -5.44 -26.90
N THR A 23 -26.50 -6.67 -26.62
CA THR A 23 -25.47 -6.97 -25.62
C THR A 23 -24.16 -7.31 -26.32
N TYR A 24 -23.04 -6.81 -25.79
CA TYR A 24 -21.70 -7.09 -26.32
C TYR A 24 -20.79 -7.57 -25.19
N ALA A 25 -20.06 -8.65 -25.44
CA ALA A 25 -18.94 -9.08 -24.60
C ALA A 25 -17.71 -8.24 -24.94
N VAL A 26 -17.13 -7.62 -23.92
CA VAL A 26 -15.96 -6.75 -24.02
C VAL A 26 -14.79 -7.43 -23.33
N GLN A 27 -13.70 -7.67 -24.05
CA GLN A 27 -12.50 -8.31 -23.50
C GLN A 27 -11.28 -7.43 -23.76
N GLY A 28 -10.57 -7.05 -22.69
CA GLY A 28 -9.29 -6.35 -22.79
C GLY A 28 -8.17 -7.26 -23.31
N LYS A 29 -7.27 -6.69 -24.12
CA LYS A 29 -6.14 -7.39 -24.75
C LYS A 29 -4.80 -6.70 -24.52
N ALA A 30 -4.76 -5.38 -24.40
CA ALA A 30 -3.54 -4.63 -24.18
C ALA A 30 -3.67 -3.77 -22.92
N TRP A 31 -2.67 -3.83 -22.04
CA TRP A 31 -2.66 -3.06 -20.79
C TRP A 31 -2.71 -1.55 -21.04
N GLY A 32 -3.49 -0.84 -20.25
CA GLY A 32 -3.58 0.62 -20.26
C GLY A 32 -4.94 1.18 -20.64
N ARG A 33 -4.98 2.49 -20.91
CA ARG A 33 -6.21 3.21 -21.26
C ARG A 33 -6.69 2.80 -22.64
N ALA A 34 -7.97 2.48 -22.74
CA ALA A 34 -8.64 2.20 -24.00
C ALA A 34 -10.00 2.91 -24.04
N ARG A 35 -10.44 3.29 -25.24
CA ARG A 35 -11.75 3.88 -25.46
C ARG A 35 -12.52 3.13 -26.54
N LEU A 36 -13.82 3.00 -26.33
CA LEU A 36 -14.77 2.43 -27.26
C LEU A 36 -15.75 3.52 -27.68
N THR A 37 -15.73 3.89 -28.95
CA THR A 37 -16.68 4.84 -29.53
C THR A 37 -17.79 4.09 -30.28
N VAL A 38 -19.03 4.33 -29.88
CA VAL A 38 -20.25 3.80 -30.48
C VAL A 38 -20.96 4.94 -31.21
N THR A 39 -21.22 4.74 -32.50
CA THR A 39 -22.05 5.65 -33.31
C THR A 39 -23.40 4.96 -33.55
N TYR A 40 -24.48 5.60 -33.13
CA TYR A 40 -25.84 5.10 -33.23
C TYR A 40 -26.45 5.44 -34.61
N GLN A 41 -27.59 4.83 -34.93
CA GLN A 41 -28.25 5.03 -36.23
C GLN A 41 -28.76 6.45 -36.43
N ASP A 42 -29.07 7.16 -35.34
CA ASP A 42 -29.49 8.57 -35.31
C ASP A 42 -28.30 9.55 -35.39
N GLY A 43 -27.07 9.04 -35.46
CA GLY A 43 -25.85 9.85 -35.50
C GLY A 43 -25.31 10.24 -34.12
N LEU A 44 -25.97 9.85 -33.02
CA LEU A 44 -25.44 10.05 -31.68
C LEU A 44 -24.12 9.28 -31.53
N VAL A 45 -23.15 9.88 -30.84
CA VAL A 45 -21.84 9.27 -30.57
C VAL A 45 -21.64 9.20 -29.07
N GLN A 46 -21.36 7.99 -28.57
CA GLN A 46 -20.99 7.76 -27.18
C GLN A 46 -19.58 7.18 -27.12
N THR A 47 -18.76 7.65 -26.18
CA THR A 47 -17.42 7.10 -25.93
C THR A 47 -17.38 6.53 -24.52
N ILE A 48 -16.99 5.26 -24.41
CA ILE A 48 -16.85 4.52 -23.16
C ILE A 48 -15.35 4.35 -22.88
N HIS A 49 -14.91 4.72 -21.69
CA HIS A 49 -13.52 4.63 -21.27
C HIS A 49 -13.29 3.37 -20.44
N TYR A 50 -12.23 2.64 -20.76
CA TYR A 50 -11.76 1.46 -20.06
C TYR A 50 -10.31 1.64 -19.63
N PHE A 51 -9.95 1.06 -18.50
CA PHE A 51 -8.56 0.79 -18.15
C PHE A 51 -8.36 -0.72 -18.15
N VAL A 52 -7.68 -1.23 -19.17
CA VAL A 52 -7.43 -2.65 -19.33
C VAL A 52 -6.27 -3.04 -18.42
N THR A 53 -6.51 -3.97 -17.51
CA THR A 53 -5.50 -4.55 -16.62
C THR A 53 -5.19 -5.99 -17.04
N GLU A 54 -4.14 -6.54 -16.44
CA GLU A 54 -3.87 -7.98 -16.54
C GLU A 54 -5.01 -8.81 -15.93
N PRO A 55 -5.24 -10.04 -16.41
CA PRO A 55 -6.12 -10.98 -15.73
C PRO A 55 -5.68 -11.19 -14.28
N ALA A 56 -6.62 -11.24 -13.34
CA ALA A 56 -6.31 -11.35 -11.91
C ALA A 56 -5.35 -12.51 -11.57
N ALA A 57 -5.51 -13.67 -12.23
CA ALA A 57 -4.62 -14.81 -12.05
C ALA A 57 -3.17 -14.52 -12.52
N GLN A 58 -3.02 -13.79 -13.63
CA GLN A 58 -1.72 -13.41 -14.17
C GLN A 58 -1.06 -12.36 -13.27
N ALA A 59 -1.80 -11.33 -12.88
CA ALA A 59 -1.31 -10.31 -11.95
C ALA A 59 -0.85 -10.92 -10.61
N LEU A 60 -1.58 -11.91 -10.10
CA LEU A 60 -1.19 -12.65 -8.89
C LEU A 60 0.09 -13.47 -9.10
N ALA A 61 0.21 -14.14 -10.25
CA ALA A 61 1.41 -14.90 -10.61
C ALA A 61 2.63 -13.98 -10.76
N ASP A 62 2.47 -12.82 -11.39
CA ASP A 62 3.53 -11.84 -11.58
C ASP A 62 3.95 -11.21 -10.24
N MET A 63 3.00 -10.93 -9.34
CA MET A 63 3.30 -10.52 -7.97
C MET A 63 4.07 -11.60 -7.21
N GLY A 64 3.65 -12.86 -7.29
CA GLY A 64 4.35 -13.98 -6.65
C GLY A 64 5.76 -14.18 -7.20
N HIS A 65 5.94 -14.09 -8.51
CA HIS A 65 7.25 -14.15 -9.15
C HIS A 65 8.12 -12.97 -8.72
N PHE A 66 7.59 -11.75 -8.70
CA PHE A 66 8.31 -10.57 -8.23
C PHE A 66 8.75 -10.70 -6.77
N LEU A 67 7.84 -11.13 -5.88
CA LEU A 67 8.13 -11.36 -4.47
C LEU A 67 9.26 -12.36 -4.27
N SER A 68 9.22 -13.49 -4.99
CA SER A 68 10.17 -14.60 -4.86
C SER A 68 11.48 -14.42 -5.64
N THR A 69 11.59 -13.42 -6.52
CA THR A 69 12.80 -13.22 -7.34
C THR A 69 13.44 -11.85 -7.18
N LYS A 70 12.64 -10.78 -7.10
CA LYS A 70 13.13 -9.39 -7.02
C LYS A 70 13.13 -8.85 -5.60
N GLN A 71 12.16 -9.23 -4.78
CA GLN A 71 12.09 -8.84 -3.36
C GLN A 71 12.70 -9.86 -2.41
N TRP A 72 13.11 -11.03 -2.92
CA TRP A 72 13.66 -12.09 -2.09
C TRP A 72 15.11 -11.79 -1.71
N PHE A 73 15.32 -11.40 -0.46
CA PHE A 73 16.62 -11.05 0.08
C PHE A 73 17.33 -12.28 0.63
N THR A 74 18.58 -12.49 0.19
CA THR A 74 19.34 -13.72 0.46
C THR A 74 20.72 -13.49 1.08
N ASP A 75 21.11 -12.23 1.33
CA ASP A 75 22.42 -11.92 1.89
C ASP A 75 22.52 -12.33 3.36
N LYS A 76 23.36 -13.34 3.62
CA LYS A 76 23.61 -13.89 4.96
C LYS A 76 24.54 -13.02 5.81
N ASN A 77 25.29 -12.12 5.19
CA ASN A 77 26.20 -11.21 5.89
C ASN A 77 25.50 -9.93 6.36
N ASP A 78 24.19 -9.84 6.14
CA ASP A 78 23.38 -8.73 6.60
C ASP A 78 23.47 -8.56 8.13
N PRO A 79 23.82 -7.36 8.65
CA PRO A 79 23.95 -7.12 10.09
C PRO A 79 22.66 -7.31 10.89
N PHE A 80 21.50 -7.32 10.23
CA PHE A 80 20.19 -7.55 10.85
C PHE A 80 19.71 -9.00 10.71
N HIS A 81 20.51 -9.86 10.07
CA HIS A 81 20.18 -11.26 9.79
C HIS A 81 18.79 -11.41 9.14
N ARG A 82 18.44 -10.48 8.23
CA ARG A 82 17.12 -10.44 7.56
C ARG A 82 16.93 -11.60 6.59
N ALA A 83 18.00 -12.15 6.01
CA ALA A 83 17.86 -13.23 5.03
C ALA A 83 17.53 -14.60 5.69
N PRO A 84 16.63 -15.41 5.10
CA PRO A 84 15.82 -15.13 3.92
C PRO A 84 14.51 -14.38 4.28
N SER A 85 14.23 -13.28 3.59
CA SER A 85 12.97 -12.53 3.77
C SER A 85 12.58 -11.76 2.52
N PHE A 86 11.33 -11.29 2.50
CA PHE A 86 10.93 -10.24 1.56
C PHE A 86 11.44 -8.90 2.07
N MET A 87 11.92 -8.05 1.17
CA MET A 87 12.37 -6.71 1.50
C MET A 87 11.63 -5.65 0.67
N THR A 88 11.59 -4.44 1.20
CA THR A 88 11.13 -3.26 0.46
C THR A 88 11.92 -3.13 -0.85
N TYR A 89 11.23 -2.80 -1.93
CA TYR A 89 11.83 -2.65 -3.26
C TYR A 89 11.53 -1.27 -3.81
N ASP A 90 12.57 -0.57 -4.22
CA ASP A 90 12.46 0.71 -4.88
C ASP A 90 12.34 0.47 -6.39
N ARG A 91 11.18 0.84 -6.95
CA ARG A 91 10.90 0.68 -8.38
C ARG A 91 11.52 1.76 -9.26
N GLU A 92 11.95 2.88 -8.69
CA GLU A 92 12.64 3.93 -9.45
C GLU A 92 14.05 3.48 -9.82
N VAL A 93 14.75 2.84 -8.89
CA VAL A 93 16.10 2.31 -9.11
C VAL A 93 16.14 0.81 -9.40
N ASN A 94 15.01 0.10 -9.26
CA ASN A 94 14.86 -1.33 -9.47
C ASN A 94 15.75 -2.22 -8.57
N GLU A 95 15.86 -1.85 -7.29
CA GLU A 95 16.67 -2.58 -6.31
C GLU A 95 15.95 -2.78 -4.97
N ILE A 96 16.40 -3.78 -4.21
CA ILE A 96 15.99 -3.97 -2.82
C ILE A 96 16.56 -2.82 -1.99
N VAL A 97 15.71 -2.16 -1.22
CA VAL A 97 16.14 -1.10 -0.30
C VAL A 97 16.70 -1.74 0.95
N VAL A 98 18.02 -1.88 0.98
CA VAL A 98 18.74 -2.38 2.16
C VAL A 98 18.95 -1.29 3.21
N GLN A 99 19.19 -0.05 2.75
CA GLN A 99 19.43 1.17 3.51
C GLN A 99 19.00 2.39 2.68
N ASP A 100 18.37 3.39 3.30
CA ASP A 100 18.27 4.75 2.77
C ASP A 100 19.28 5.63 3.54
N SER A 101 19.85 6.64 2.88
CA SER A 101 20.77 7.59 3.53
C SER A 101 20.24 8.20 4.83
N ARG A 102 18.91 8.23 5.00
CA ARG A 102 18.18 8.80 6.15
C ARG A 102 17.53 7.76 7.04
N ALA A 103 17.40 6.51 6.59
CA ALA A 103 16.63 5.49 7.30
C ALA A 103 17.19 4.08 7.09
N TRP A 104 17.30 3.35 8.19
CA TRP A 104 17.68 1.94 8.18
C TRP A 104 16.43 1.06 8.16
N ILE A 105 16.36 0.09 7.24
CA ILE A 105 15.14 -0.70 7.03
C ILE A 105 15.31 -2.09 7.65
N ALA A 106 14.53 -2.42 8.68
CA ALA A 106 14.66 -3.71 9.38
C ALA A 106 14.10 -4.93 8.61
N GLY A 107 13.44 -4.72 7.46
CA GLY A 107 12.90 -5.78 6.60
C GLY A 107 11.44 -6.17 6.88
N LEU A 108 10.85 -7.02 6.03
CA LEU A 108 9.48 -7.52 6.21
C LEU A 108 9.52 -8.81 7.02
N GLY A 109 8.93 -8.78 8.21
CA GLY A 109 8.70 -9.93 9.09
C GLY A 109 7.21 -10.11 9.38
N ASP A 110 6.88 -10.84 10.45
CA ASP A 110 5.53 -10.81 11.00
C ASP A 110 5.14 -9.36 11.33
N GLU A 111 4.15 -8.81 10.63
CA GLU A 111 3.66 -7.44 10.87
C GLU A 111 2.86 -7.32 12.19
N GLY A 112 2.89 -8.36 13.02
CA GLY A 112 2.40 -8.37 14.38
C GLY A 112 3.44 -7.93 15.43
N LEU A 113 3.07 -8.19 16.69
CA LEU A 113 3.85 -7.84 17.87
C LEU A 113 5.24 -8.50 17.88
N ASP A 114 5.32 -9.77 17.48
CA ASP A 114 6.56 -10.55 17.59
C ASP A 114 7.57 -10.17 16.51
N GLY A 115 7.15 -9.78 15.31
CA GLY A 115 8.08 -9.26 14.30
C GLY A 115 8.65 -7.89 14.70
N GLY A 116 7.85 -7.03 15.33
CA GLY A 116 8.35 -5.78 15.91
C GLY A 116 9.46 -6.01 16.95
N ARG A 117 9.28 -7.00 17.83
CA ARG A 117 10.33 -7.39 18.80
C ARG A 117 11.58 -7.92 18.14
N GLN A 118 11.44 -8.82 17.16
CA GLN A 118 12.56 -9.39 16.44
C GLN A 118 13.37 -8.32 15.70
N ALA A 119 12.69 -7.39 15.03
CA ALA A 119 13.31 -6.25 14.36
C ALA A 119 14.10 -5.37 15.34
N ALA A 120 13.50 -4.99 16.48
CA ALA A 120 14.18 -4.21 17.51
C ALA A 120 15.40 -4.95 18.09
N ARG A 121 15.28 -6.25 18.35
CA ARG A 121 16.40 -7.07 18.85
C ARG A 121 17.54 -7.15 17.85
N GLY A 122 17.23 -7.38 16.57
CA GLY A 122 18.22 -7.36 15.49
C GLY A 122 18.94 -6.01 15.42
N LEU A 123 18.18 -4.91 15.58
CA LEU A 123 18.70 -3.55 15.60
C LEU A 123 19.67 -3.30 16.76
N LEU A 124 19.31 -3.72 17.97
CA LEU A 124 20.18 -3.59 19.14
C LEU A 124 21.45 -4.45 19.01
N ASN A 125 21.32 -5.67 18.49
CA ASN A 125 22.44 -6.59 18.32
C ASN A 125 23.44 -6.15 17.25
N SER A 126 23.01 -5.35 16.25
CA SER A 126 23.92 -4.80 15.26
C SER A 126 24.79 -3.65 15.80
N GLY A 127 24.51 -3.18 17.02
CA GLY A 127 25.21 -2.04 17.63
C GLY A 127 24.74 -0.68 17.11
N PHE A 128 23.69 -0.64 16.28
CA PHE A 128 23.13 0.59 15.77
C PHE A 128 22.18 1.24 16.79
N CYS A 129 22.36 2.53 17.04
CA CYS A 129 21.52 3.33 17.94
C CYS A 129 20.65 4.30 17.13
N PRO A 130 19.40 3.95 16.77
CA PRO A 130 18.49 4.84 16.04
C PRO A 130 18.05 6.04 16.90
N SER A 131 17.83 7.20 16.27
CA SER A 131 17.18 8.34 16.93
C SER A 131 15.64 8.22 16.92
N PRO A 132 14.97 7.95 15.77
CA PRO A 132 13.64 7.37 15.75
C PRO A 132 13.59 5.99 15.08
N ILE A 133 12.62 5.18 15.48
CA ILE A 133 12.19 3.97 14.78
C ILE A 133 10.78 4.22 14.24
N LEU A 134 10.63 4.12 12.91
CA LEU A 134 9.35 4.26 12.23
C LEU A 134 8.82 2.85 11.94
N CYS A 135 7.72 2.48 12.61
CA CYS A 135 7.09 1.19 12.40
C CYS A 135 5.97 1.30 11.37
N VAL A 136 5.80 0.26 10.55
CA VAL A 136 4.78 0.22 9.48
C VAL A 136 3.35 0.12 10.01
N ASN A 137 3.16 -0.30 11.27
CA ASN A 137 1.87 -0.28 11.95
C ASN A 137 2.03 -0.18 13.49
N ASP A 138 0.92 0.05 14.18
CA ASP A 138 0.87 0.17 15.64
C ASP A 138 1.18 -1.15 16.38
N PHE A 139 0.84 -2.32 15.82
CA PHE A 139 1.15 -3.61 16.47
C PHE A 139 2.65 -3.86 16.54
N MET A 140 3.37 -3.65 15.44
CA MET A 140 4.82 -3.70 15.42
C MET A 140 5.43 -2.68 16.39
N SER A 141 4.89 -1.47 16.45
CA SER A 141 5.35 -0.42 17.37
C SER A 141 5.29 -0.87 18.82
N VAL A 142 4.22 -1.54 19.22
CA VAL A 142 4.09 -2.10 20.58
C VAL A 142 5.16 -3.18 20.84
N GLY A 143 5.43 -4.04 19.84
CA GLY A 143 6.51 -5.02 19.90
C GLY A 143 7.88 -4.37 20.08
N VAL A 144 8.19 -3.36 19.25
CA VAL A 144 9.44 -2.58 19.32
C VAL A 144 9.58 -1.91 20.69
N VAL A 145 8.55 -1.20 21.16
CA VAL A 145 8.56 -0.55 22.49
C VAL A 145 8.85 -1.55 23.60
N ARG A 146 8.24 -2.74 23.54
CA ARG A 146 8.48 -3.78 24.54
C ARG A 146 9.94 -4.23 24.54
N GLU A 147 10.49 -4.57 23.38
CA GLU A 147 11.87 -5.07 23.28
C GLU A 147 12.89 -4.02 23.73
N LEU A 148 12.73 -2.76 23.30
CA LEU A 148 13.63 -1.67 23.69
C LEU A 148 13.61 -1.44 25.21
N ARG A 149 12.43 -1.48 25.82
CA ARG A 149 12.28 -1.33 27.27
C ARG A 149 12.87 -2.52 28.03
N GLU A 150 12.67 -3.74 27.55
CA GLU A 150 13.32 -4.94 28.11
C GLU A 150 14.86 -4.86 27.99
N GLY A 151 15.36 -4.21 26.94
CA GLY A 151 16.77 -3.84 26.76
C GLY A 151 17.25 -2.65 27.62
N GLY A 152 16.39 -2.08 28.47
CA GLY A 152 16.71 -0.99 29.39
C GLY A 152 16.65 0.42 28.79
N LEU A 153 16.24 0.56 27.53
CA LEU A 153 16.11 1.87 26.88
C LEU A 153 14.81 2.58 27.32
N GLN A 154 14.91 3.88 27.51
CA GLN A 154 13.77 4.74 27.77
C GLN A 154 13.22 5.28 26.45
N ILE A 155 12.00 4.86 26.09
CA ILE A 155 11.29 5.43 24.95
C ILE A 155 11.11 6.94 25.16
N ARG A 156 11.11 7.70 24.06
CA ARG A 156 11.14 9.18 23.98
C ARG A 156 12.44 9.82 24.44
N ARG A 157 13.12 9.28 25.46
CA ARG A 157 14.37 9.86 25.99
C ARG A 157 15.62 9.30 25.35
N ASP A 158 15.67 8.02 25.03
CA ASP A 158 16.82 7.36 24.41
C ASP A 158 16.54 7.02 22.94
N VAL A 159 15.26 6.73 22.61
CA VAL A 159 14.81 6.43 21.25
C VAL A 159 13.35 6.82 21.09
N SER A 160 13.02 7.49 19.99
CA SER A 160 11.62 7.77 19.61
C SER A 160 11.05 6.59 18.82
N VAL A 161 9.77 6.26 19.02
CA VAL A 161 9.09 5.22 18.24
C VAL A 161 7.78 5.77 17.70
N THR A 162 7.50 5.57 16.42
CA THR A 162 6.21 5.89 15.80
C THR A 162 5.55 4.66 15.24
N GLY A 163 4.22 4.67 15.21
CA GLY A 163 3.41 3.71 14.49
C GLY A 163 2.64 4.31 13.32
N PHE A 164 1.72 3.50 12.81
CA PHE A 164 0.81 3.81 11.72
C PHE A 164 -0.50 3.07 12.01
N ASP A 165 -1.64 3.71 11.75
CA ASP A 165 -3.04 3.25 11.86
C ASP A 165 -3.87 3.99 12.92
N ASN A 166 -3.25 4.44 14.01
CA ASN A 166 -3.95 4.97 15.19
C ASN A 166 -5.02 4.02 15.73
N ILE A 167 -4.69 2.73 15.90
CA ILE A 167 -5.60 1.76 16.52
C ILE A 167 -5.78 2.09 18.00
N LYS A 168 -6.87 1.61 18.61
CA LYS A 168 -7.18 1.91 20.02
C LYS A 168 -6.07 1.50 20.99
N LEU A 169 -5.36 0.41 20.69
CA LEU A 169 -4.20 -0.06 21.47
C LEU A 169 -3.09 1.00 21.57
N SER A 170 -2.92 1.87 20.57
CA SER A 170 -1.90 2.92 20.56
C SER A 170 -2.01 3.88 21.75
N GLU A 171 -3.24 4.16 22.20
CA GLU A 171 -3.52 5.01 23.38
C GLU A 171 -3.18 4.32 24.71
N PHE A 172 -3.24 2.98 24.74
CA PHE A 172 -3.00 2.17 25.94
C PHE A 172 -1.58 1.62 26.04
N CYS A 173 -0.75 1.84 25.02
CA CYS A 173 0.66 1.54 25.09
C CYS A 173 1.34 2.39 26.17
N PHE A 174 2.46 1.92 26.72
CA PHE A 174 3.27 2.70 27.66
C PHE A 174 4.71 2.84 27.15
N PRO A 175 5.12 4.03 26.70
CA PRO A 175 4.30 5.27 26.59
C PRO A 175 3.23 5.19 25.48
N PRO A 176 2.15 6.01 25.54
CA PRO A 176 1.18 6.11 24.44
C PRO A 176 1.86 6.44 23.11
N LEU A 177 1.46 5.75 22.04
CA LEU A 177 2.17 5.75 20.77
C LEU A 177 1.79 6.94 19.89
N THR A 178 2.79 7.71 19.47
CA THR A 178 2.71 8.63 18.33
C THR A 178 2.51 7.81 17.07
N THR A 179 1.50 8.14 16.27
CA THR A 179 1.08 7.31 15.14
C THR A 179 0.35 8.12 14.08
N VAL A 180 0.39 7.64 12.84
CA VAL A 180 -0.36 8.23 11.73
C VAL A 180 -1.80 7.71 11.76
N HIS A 181 -2.77 8.61 11.88
CA HIS A 181 -4.18 8.30 11.73
C HIS A 181 -4.60 8.35 10.26
N ILE A 182 -5.14 7.22 9.80
CA ILE A 182 -5.81 7.11 8.51
C ILE A 182 -7.32 7.09 8.77
N PRO A 183 -8.09 8.04 8.22
CA PRO A 183 -9.53 8.14 8.47
C PRO A 183 -10.30 7.07 7.68
N ARG A 184 -10.16 5.81 8.09
CA ARG A 184 -10.69 4.61 7.40
C ARG A 184 -12.21 4.64 7.21
N GLU A 185 -12.95 5.20 8.17
CA GLU A 185 -14.40 5.34 8.08
C GLU A 185 -14.79 6.32 6.98
N GLN A 186 -14.13 7.48 6.89
CA GLN A 186 -14.32 8.44 5.82
C GLN A 186 -13.94 7.84 4.46
N ILE A 187 -12.81 7.13 4.37
CA ILE A 187 -12.41 6.41 3.15
C ILE A 187 -13.52 5.43 2.73
N GLY A 188 -14.05 4.66 3.68
CA GLY A 188 -15.15 3.73 3.43
C GLY A 188 -16.39 4.44 2.88
N HIS A 189 -16.83 5.53 3.51
CA HIS A 189 -17.96 6.32 3.03
C HIS A 189 -17.74 6.87 1.62
N ILE A 190 -16.57 7.45 1.36
CA ILE A 190 -16.22 7.95 0.02
C ILE A 190 -16.30 6.81 -1.01
N ILE A 191 -15.76 5.63 -0.70
CA ILE A 191 -15.83 4.47 -1.61
C ILE A 191 -17.29 4.08 -1.86
N PHE A 192 -18.10 3.96 -0.81
CA PHE A 192 -19.51 3.59 -0.95
C PHE A 192 -20.32 4.61 -1.73
N ASP A 193 -20.15 5.90 -1.45
CA ASP A 193 -20.86 6.98 -2.14
C ASP A 193 -20.48 7.03 -3.63
N ASN A 194 -19.22 6.77 -3.97
CA ASN A 194 -18.79 6.70 -5.38
C ASN A 194 -19.28 5.42 -6.09
N VAL A 195 -19.43 4.30 -5.37
CA VAL A 195 -19.95 3.05 -5.95
C VAL A 195 -21.47 3.08 -6.10
N LEU A 196 -22.19 3.69 -5.16
CA LEU A 196 -23.65 3.75 -5.13
C LEU A 196 -24.24 5.01 -5.78
N GLY A 197 -23.40 6.01 -6.07
CA GLY A 197 -23.82 7.29 -6.62
C GLY A 197 -24.76 7.15 -7.81
N ASP A 198 -25.92 7.81 -7.71
CA ASP A 198 -27.02 7.77 -8.67
C ASP A 198 -26.51 7.98 -10.10
N GLY A 199 -26.94 7.10 -11.01
CA GLY A 199 -26.66 7.15 -12.45
C GLY A 199 -27.23 8.36 -13.19
N GLN A 200 -27.23 9.55 -12.57
CA GLN A 200 -27.73 10.81 -13.12
C GLN A 200 -26.62 11.83 -13.45
N ASN A 201 -25.36 11.57 -13.07
CA ASN A 201 -24.24 12.43 -13.46
C ASN A 201 -23.21 11.64 -14.28
N GLU A 202 -23.55 11.37 -15.55
CA GLU A 202 -22.69 10.68 -16.55
C GLU A 202 -21.40 11.45 -16.93
N HIS A 203 -21.02 12.50 -16.21
CA HIS A 203 -19.95 13.43 -16.59
C HIS A 203 -18.79 13.59 -15.60
N ASP A 204 -18.75 12.84 -14.48
CA ASP A 204 -17.61 12.93 -13.55
C ASP A 204 -16.55 11.86 -13.86
N SER A 205 -15.66 12.21 -14.79
CA SER A 205 -14.44 11.46 -15.08
C SER A 205 -13.60 11.27 -13.81
N GLY A 206 -13.44 10.02 -13.36
CA GLY A 206 -12.41 9.55 -12.42
C GLY A 206 -11.89 10.60 -11.43
N ARG A 207 -12.69 10.93 -10.41
CA ARG A 207 -12.29 11.85 -9.35
C ARG A 207 -11.12 11.28 -8.56
N GLU A 208 -9.99 11.97 -8.60
CA GLU A 208 -8.92 11.77 -7.65
C GLU A 208 -9.33 12.44 -6.33
N ILE A 209 -9.44 11.64 -5.27
CA ILE A 209 -9.80 12.12 -3.94
C ILE A 209 -8.56 11.97 -3.06
N VAL A 210 -7.96 13.11 -2.71
CA VAL A 210 -6.83 13.16 -1.78
C VAL A 210 -7.37 13.17 -0.37
N ILE A 211 -6.85 12.26 0.46
CA ILE A 211 -7.22 12.13 1.87
C ILE A 211 -5.94 12.31 2.67
N ASP A 212 -5.86 13.41 3.41
CA ASP A 212 -4.68 13.74 4.17
C ASP A 212 -4.64 12.92 5.47
N PRO A 213 -3.54 12.18 5.72
CA PRO A 213 -3.35 11.51 6.99
C PRO A 213 -3.01 12.53 8.09
N GLU A 214 -3.39 12.22 9.33
CA GLU A 214 -3.07 13.06 10.50
C GLU A 214 -1.98 12.41 11.35
N LEU A 215 -0.93 13.15 11.71
CA LEU A 215 0.04 12.68 12.69
C LEU A 215 -0.47 12.94 14.11
N VAL A 216 -0.84 11.88 14.82
CA VAL A 216 -1.28 11.95 16.21
C VAL A 216 -0.05 11.85 17.12
N LEU A 217 0.39 12.98 17.66
CA LEU A 217 1.52 13.08 18.58
C LEU A 217 1.15 12.59 19.98
N ARG A 218 1.97 11.70 20.54
CA ARG A 218 1.89 11.19 21.93
C ARG A 218 3.28 11.07 22.56
N ASP A 219 3.39 10.30 23.64
CA ASP A 219 4.58 10.25 24.50
C ASP A 219 5.65 9.26 24.03
N SER A 220 5.46 8.55 22.90
CA SER A 220 6.49 7.67 22.35
C SER A 220 7.54 8.40 21.49
N THR A 221 7.36 9.69 21.21
CA THR A 221 8.32 10.52 20.48
C THR A 221 8.79 11.71 21.29
N GLY A 222 10.02 12.15 21.00
CA GLY A 222 10.65 13.31 21.62
C GLY A 222 11.52 14.09 20.62
N PRO A 223 12.12 15.21 21.06
CA PRO A 223 13.08 15.95 20.26
C PRO A 223 14.23 15.04 19.82
N ALA A 224 14.67 15.19 18.57
CA ALA A 224 15.88 14.51 18.11
C ALA A 224 17.09 14.91 18.95
N PHE A 225 17.97 13.96 19.25
CA PHE A 225 19.24 14.25 19.90
C PHE A 225 20.07 15.16 18.99
N LYS A 226 20.68 16.19 19.59
CA LYS A 226 21.73 16.94 18.90
C LYS A 226 22.96 16.04 18.84
N SER A 227 23.32 15.61 17.63
CA SER A 227 24.61 14.97 17.31
C SER A 227 25.75 15.97 17.38
#